data_AF-A0A351NZD5-F1
#
_entry.id   AF-A0A351NZD5-F1
#
_cell.length_a   1.000
_cell.length_b   1.000
_cell.length_c   1.000
_cell.angle_alpha   90.00
_cell.angle_beta   90.00
_cell.angle_gamma   90.00
#
_symmetry.space_group_name_H-M   'P 1'
#
loop_
_entity.id
_entity.type
_entity.pdbx_description
1 polymer ?
#
loop_
_entity_poly.entity_id
_entity_poly.type
_entity_poly.pdbx_seq_one_letter_code
_entity_poly.pdbx_strand_id
1 'polypeptide(L)'
;MPDNSVKSVTKVGFQWQSYLLLWYAIAVTVLVIDQLTKTWIVSEFYLGQREVISSFFNLVSVRNYGAAFSFLSDAGGWQRWFF
;
A
#
# COMPACT_ATOMS: atom_id res chain seq x y z
N MET A 1 -32.65 -5.74 39.96
CA MET A 1 -32.45 -6.09 38.53
C MET A 1 -31.00 -5.75 38.18
N PRO A 2 -30.19 -6.69 37.63
CA PRO A 2 -28.82 -6.39 37.25
C PRO A 2 -28.78 -5.48 36.01
N ASP A 3 -28.02 -4.39 36.10
CA ASP A 3 -27.87 -3.38 35.04
C ASP A 3 -27.04 -3.92 33.86
N ASN A 4 -27.68 -3.96 32.70
CA ASN A 4 -27.20 -4.45 31.41
C ASN A 4 -26.41 -3.39 30.61
N SER A 5 -26.31 -2.16 31.10
CA SER A 5 -25.56 -1.05 30.47
C SER A 5 -24.05 -1.30 30.40
N VAL A 6 -23.46 -1.97 31.41
CA VAL A 6 -22.01 -2.18 31.51
C VAL A 6 -21.50 -3.23 30.50
N LYS A 7 -22.35 -4.18 30.12
CA LYS A 7 -22.01 -5.26 29.16
C LYS A 7 -22.08 -4.80 27.70
N SER A 8 -22.88 -3.79 27.37
CA SER A 8 -22.98 -3.26 26.01
C SER A 8 -21.78 -2.39 25.65
N VAL A 9 -21.33 -1.53 26.58
CA VAL A 9 -20.17 -0.64 26.38
C VAL A 9 -18.87 -1.42 26.14
N THR A 10 -18.64 -2.49 26.90
CA THR A 10 -17.47 -3.35 26.76
C THR A 10 -17.45 -4.14 25.44
N LYS A 11 -18.61 -4.63 24.99
CA LYS A 11 -18.74 -5.31 23.69
C LYS A 11 -18.48 -4.39 22.49
N VAL A 12 -18.90 -3.13 22.58
CA VAL A 12 -18.67 -2.16 21.50
C VAL A 12 -17.17 -1.85 21.38
N GLY A 13 -16.49 -1.58 22.50
CA GLY A 13 -15.04 -1.31 22.50
C GLY A 13 -14.19 -2.45 21.93
N PHE A 14 -14.52 -3.71 22.23
CA PHE A 14 -13.82 -4.88 21.72
C PHE A 14 -14.00 -5.06 20.19
N GLN A 15 -15.20 -4.83 19.67
CA GLN A 15 -15.47 -4.97 18.23
C GLN A 15 -14.68 -3.97 17.38
N TRP A 16 -14.61 -2.69 17.77
CA TRP A 16 -13.83 -1.68 17.05
C TRP A 16 -12.34 -2.04 16.97
N GLN A 17 -11.77 -2.59 18.05
CA GLN A 17 -10.39 -3.06 18.08
C GLN A 17 -10.15 -4.23 17.11
N SER A 18 -11.09 -5.19 17.04
CA SER A 18 -11.01 -6.30 16.08
C SER A 18 -11.03 -5.83 14.63
N TYR A 19 -11.86 -4.83 14.30
CA TYR A 19 -11.88 -4.25 12.95
C TYR A 19 -10.56 -3.54 12.61
N LEU A 20 -9.99 -2.77 13.55
CA LEU A 20 -8.69 -2.11 13.34
C LEU A 20 -7.56 -3.11 13.11
N LEU A 21 -7.51 -4.20 13.89
CA LEU A 21 -6.49 -5.25 13.72
C LEU A 21 -6.61 -5.94 12.36
N LEU A 22 -7.82 -6.21 11.88
CA LEU A 22 -8.05 -6.75 10.55
C LEU A 22 -7.52 -5.80 9.47
N TRP A 23 -7.81 -4.50 9.57
CA TRP A 23 -7.33 -3.51 8.61
C TRP A 23 -5.80 -3.36 8.62
N TYR A 24 -5.16 -3.42 9.80
CA TYR A 24 -3.70 -3.44 9.88
C TYR A 24 -3.10 -4.71 9.28
N ALA A 25 -3.71 -5.88 9.50
CA ALA A 25 -3.26 -7.12 8.89
C ALA A 25 -3.34 -7.07 7.35
N ILE A 26 -4.41 -6.49 6.81
CA ILE A 26 -4.55 -6.26 5.36
C ILE A 26 -3.46 -5.30 4.88
N ALA A 27 -3.25 -4.16 5.56
CA ALA A 27 -2.23 -3.19 5.18
C ALA A 27 -0.81 -3.79 5.17
N VAL A 28 -0.44 -4.54 6.20
CA VAL A 28 0.85 -5.24 6.27
C VAL A 28 0.97 -6.28 5.17
N THR A 29 -0.08 -7.05 4.91
CA THR A 29 -0.09 -8.03 3.81
C THR A 29 0.15 -7.37 2.47
N VAL A 30 -0.54 -6.25 2.19
CA VAL A 30 -0.35 -5.48 0.96
C VAL A 30 1.08 -4.96 0.85
N LEU A 31 1.64 -4.40 1.93
CA LEU A 31 3.02 -3.91 1.94
C LEU A 31 4.04 -5.02 1.68
N VAL A 32 3.85 -6.21 2.27
CA VAL A 32 4.73 -7.36 2.06
C VAL A 32 4.66 -7.82 0.60
N ILE A 33 3.45 -7.96 0.03
CA ILE A 33 3.27 -8.39 -1.36
C ILE A 33 3.88 -7.37 -2.32
N ASP A 34 3.68 -6.08 -2.09
CA ASP A 34 4.26 -4.99 -2.89
C ASP A 34 5.80 -5.06 -2.90
N GLN A 35 6.43 -5.22 -1.74
CA GLN A 35 7.89 -5.25 -1.66
C GLN A 35 8.48 -6.54 -2.23
N LEU A 36 7.82 -7.68 -2.04
CA LEU A 36 8.24 -8.95 -2.65
C LEU A 36 8.17 -8.88 -4.18
N THR A 37 7.06 -8.37 -4.73
CA THR A 37 6.91 -8.23 -6.19
C THR A 37 7.93 -7.24 -6.77
N LYS A 38 8.16 -6.09 -6.14
CA LYS A 38 9.23 -5.16 -6.58
C LYS A 38 10.61 -5.81 -6.55
N THR A 39 10.94 -6.51 -5.48
CA THR A 39 12.24 -7.16 -5.33
C THR A 39 12.45 -8.21 -6.43
N TRP A 40 11.42 -9.02 -6.70
CA TRP A 40 11.45 -10.02 -7.77
C TRP A 40 11.64 -9.39 -9.16
N ILE A 41 10.93 -8.30 -9.46
CA ILE A 41 11.12 -7.59 -10.75
C ILE A 41 12.54 -7.04 -10.86
N VAL A 42 13.10 -6.49 -9.79
CA VAL A 42 14.46 -5.92 -9.83
C VAL A 42 15.55 -6.99 -9.93
N SER A 43 15.32 -8.20 -9.43
CA SER A 43 16.27 -9.29 -9.59
C SER A 43 16.29 -9.89 -10.99
N GLU A 44 15.15 -9.87 -11.69
CA GLU A 44 14.98 -10.56 -12.98
C GLU A 44 15.00 -9.62 -14.20
N PHE A 45 14.60 -8.36 -14.02
CA PHE A 45 14.49 -7.39 -15.12
C PHE A 45 15.57 -6.31 -15.05
N TYR A 46 16.18 -5.99 -16.20
CA TYR A 46 16.93 -4.75 -16.32
C TYR A 46 16.01 -3.54 -16.49
N LEU A 47 16.51 -2.34 -16.18
CA LEU A 47 15.73 -1.11 -16.28
C LEU A 47 15.26 -0.88 -17.72
N GLY A 48 13.95 -0.70 -17.91
CA GLY A 48 13.30 -0.52 -19.21
C GLY A 48 12.92 -1.82 -19.92
N GLN A 49 13.30 -2.98 -19.39
CA GLN A 49 12.88 -4.28 -19.96
C GLN A 49 11.36 -4.40 -19.96
N ARG A 50 10.82 -4.88 -21.09
CA ARG A 50 9.39 -5.12 -21.32
C ARG A 50 9.15 -6.59 -21.64
N GLU A 51 8.27 -7.23 -20.88
CA GLU A 51 7.73 -8.55 -21.16
C GLU A 51 6.26 -8.41 -21.59
N VAL A 52 5.91 -8.98 -22.75
CA VAL A 52 4.52 -8.96 -23.26
C VAL A 52 3.81 -10.21 -22.75
N ILE A 53 2.85 -10.03 -21.85
CA ILE A 53 2.10 -11.15 -21.25
C ILE A 53 0.83 -11.43 -22.05
N SER A 54 0.17 -10.40 -22.56
CA SER A 54 -1.01 -10.51 -23.41
C SER A 54 -1.09 -9.35 -24.39
N SER A 55 -2.10 -9.37 -25.27
CA SER A 55 -2.35 -8.28 -26.22
C SER A 55 -2.64 -6.91 -25.57
N PHE A 56 -2.99 -6.88 -24.27
CA PHE A 56 -3.31 -5.65 -23.54
C PHE A 56 -2.41 -5.39 -22.32
N PHE A 57 -1.58 -6.37 -21.91
CA PHE A 57 -0.79 -6.28 -20.69
C PHE A 57 0.69 -6.55 -20.95
N ASN A 58 1.49 -5.54 -20.60
CA ASN A 58 2.95 -5.61 -20.61
C ASN A 58 3.47 -5.39 -19.19
N LEU A 59 4.42 -6.21 -18.77
CA LEU A 59 5.18 -6.01 -17.54
C LEU A 59 6.46 -5.26 -17.89
N VAL A 60 6.65 -4.08 -17.31
CA VAL A 60 7.80 -3.21 -17.62
C VAL A 60 8.49 -2.75 -16.34
N SER A 61 9.81 -2.90 -16.27
CA SER A 61 10.62 -2.38 -15.16
C SER A 61 10.93 -0.90 -15.39
N VAL A 62 10.30 -0.01 -14.61
CA VAL A 62 10.52 1.45 -14.69
C VAL A 62 10.73 2.02 -13.28
N ARG A 63 11.59 3.04 -13.16
CA ARG A 63 11.70 3.85 -11.95
C ARG A 63 10.88 5.13 -12.10
N ASN A 64 9.89 5.31 -11.25
CA ASN A 64 9.10 6.53 -11.21
C ASN A 64 9.63 7.45 -10.11
N TYR A 65 10.33 8.52 -10.49
CA TYR A 65 10.85 9.55 -9.58
C TYR A 65 9.84 10.67 -9.31
N GLY A 66 8.54 10.42 -9.50
CA GLY A 66 7.48 11.42 -9.35
C GLY A 66 7.21 12.24 -10.62
N ALA A 67 7.37 11.65 -11.81
CA ALA A 67 7.22 12.34 -13.09
C ALA A 67 5.81 12.94 -13.30
N ALA A 68 4.77 12.36 -12.69
CA ALA A 68 3.41 12.87 -12.76
C ALA A 68 3.23 14.24 -12.06
N PHE A 69 4.16 14.62 -11.18
CA PHE A 69 4.12 15.86 -10.41
C PHE A 69 5.33 16.77 -10.68
N SER A 70 6.02 16.59 -11.81
CA SER A 70 7.11 17.47 -12.22
C SER A 70 6.67 18.93 -12.36
N PHE A 71 5.40 19.20 -12.66
CA PHE A 71 4.86 20.57 -12.64
C PHE A 71 4.88 21.23 -11.25
N LEU A 72 4.89 20.44 -10.17
CA LEU A 72 5.05 20.88 -8.79
C LEU A 72 6.50 20.75 -8.32
N SER A 73 7.43 20.27 -9.16
CA SER A 73 8.79 20.05 -8.70
C SER A 73 9.53 21.35 -8.41
N ASP A 74 9.16 22.41 -9.12
CA ASP A 74 9.66 23.78 -8.91
C ASP A 74 9.07 24.45 -7.66
N ALA A 75 7.99 23.91 -7.09
CA ALA A 75 7.39 24.42 -5.85
C ALA A 75 8.16 24.01 -4.57
N GLY A 76 9.22 23.20 -4.71
CA GLY A 76 10.23 22.95 -3.68
C GLY A 76 9.82 21.98 -2.55
N GLY A 77 10.65 20.95 -2.35
CA GLY A 77 10.84 20.25 -1.07
C GLY A 77 9.76 19.25 -0.61
N TRP A 78 8.53 19.34 -1.09
CA TRP A 78 7.43 18.44 -0.67
C TRP A 78 7.60 17.00 -1.20
N GLN A 79 8.36 16.82 -2.29
CA GLN A 79 8.61 15.51 -2.90
C GLN A 79 9.31 14.54 -1.95
N ARG A 80 10.10 15.05 -0.99
CA ARG A 80 10.75 14.23 0.06
C ARG A 80 9.79 13.65 1.10
N TRP A 81 8.61 14.25 1.24
CA TRP A 81 7.65 13.90 2.29
C TRP A 81 6.45 13.11 1.73
N PHE A 82 6.20 13.19 0.43
CA PHE A 82 5.06 12.55 -0.24
C PHE A 82 5.42 11.43 -1.23
N PHE A 83 6.72 11.19 -1.50
CA PHE A 83 7.19 10.05 -2.28
C PHE A 83 8.43 9.40 -1.66
#